data_AF-A0A1R3VE11-F1
#
_entry.id   AF-A0A1R3VE11-F1
#
_cell.length_a   1.000
_cell.length_b   1.000
_cell.length_c   1.000
_cell.angle_alpha   90.00
_cell.angle_beta   90.00
_cell.angle_gamma   90.00
#
_symmetry.space_group_name_H-M   'P 1'
#
loop_
_entity.id
_entity.type
_entity.pdbx_description
1 polymer ?
#
loop_
_entity_poly.entity_id
_entity_poly.type
_entity_poly.pdbx_seq_one_letter_code
_entity_poly.pdbx_strand_id
1 'polypeptide(L)' 'MLIRDLSAAGMLISTSEIPGIGATKSGRNGGGDPYFTDGKAVVGVLRQLP' A
#
# COMPACT_ATOMS: atom_id res chain seq x y z
N MET A 1 2.68 -2.23 -11.71
CA MET A 1 2.43 -1.63 -10.37
C MET A 1 2.19 -2.78 -9.43
N LEU A 2 2.97 -2.89 -8.36
CA LEU A 2 3.15 -4.11 -7.57
C LEU A 2 1.86 -4.94 -7.32
N ILE A 3 0.81 -4.33 -6.75
CA ILE A 3 -0.43 -5.04 -6.43
C ILE A 3 -1.12 -5.63 -7.67
N ARG A 4 -1.15 -4.88 -8.78
CA ARG A 4 -1.70 -5.38 -10.06
C ARG A 4 -0.91 -6.57 -10.57
N ASP A 5 0.40 -6.51 -10.49
CA ASP A 5 1.29 -7.55 -11.02
C ASP A 5 1.16 -8.84 -10.19
N LEU A 6 1.04 -8.71 -8.85
CA LEU A 6 0.75 -9.83 -7.95
C LEU A 6 -0.64 -10.43 -8.17
N SER A 7 -1.65 -9.60 -8.44
CA SER A 7 -2.99 -10.08 -8.81
C SER A 7 -2.97 -10.86 -10.12
N ALA A 8 -2.27 -10.35 -11.14
CA ALA A 8 -2.17 -11.01 -12.45
C ALA A 8 -1.44 -12.35 -12.35
N ALA A 9 -0.48 -12.48 -11.44
CA ALA A 9 0.22 -13.73 -11.16
C ALA A 9 -0.58 -14.73 -10.30
N GLY A 10 -1.81 -14.40 -9.89
CA GLY A 10 -2.63 -15.27 -9.03
C GLY A 10 -2.12 -15.40 -7.59
N MET A 11 -1.23 -14.48 -7.16
CA MET A 11 -0.57 -14.51 -5.86
C MET A 11 -1.40 -13.86 -4.75
N LEU A 12 -2.40 -13.05 -5.09
CA LEU A 12 -3.30 -12.42 -4.11
C LEU A 12 -4.58 -13.24 -3.94
N ILE A 13 -5.02 -13.43 -2.69
CA ILE A 13 -6.31 -14.04 -2.37
C ILE A 13 -7.40 -12.99 -2.13
N SER A 14 -7.03 -11.76 -1.80
CA SER A 14 -7.94 -10.63 -1.70
C SER A 14 -7.20 -9.30 -1.82
N THR A 15 -7.94 -8.25 -2.20
CA THR A 15 -7.49 -6.87 -2.18
C THR A 15 -8.53 -6.00 -1.50
N SER A 16 -8.09 -4.95 -0.80
CA SER A 16 -8.96 -3.93 -0.23
C SER A 16 -8.30 -2.55 -0.31
N GLU A 17 -9.14 -1.51 -0.36
CA GLU A 17 -8.69 -0.13 -0.29
C GLU A 17 -8.92 0.42 1.10
N ILE A 18 -7.92 1.13 1.61
CA ILE A 18 -8.02 1.93 2.82
C ILE A 18 -8.23 3.38 2.37
N PRO A 19 -9.32 4.04 2.82
CA PRO A 19 -9.55 5.44 2.51
C PRO A 19 -8.45 6.31 3.09
N GLY A 20 -8.27 7.50 2.53
CA GLY A 20 -7.18 8.41 2.90
C GLY A 20 -7.25 8.81 4.37
N ILE A 21 -6.33 8.33 5.21
CA ILE A 21 -6.18 8.73 6.62
C ILE A 21 -4.78 9.32 6.82
N GLY A 22 -4.69 10.47 7.49
CA GLY A 22 -3.41 11.08 7.83
C GLY A 22 -2.64 11.64 6.63
N ALA A 23 -3.36 12.17 5.63
CA ALA A 23 -2.75 12.84 4.48
C ALA A 23 -1.73 13.89 4.96
N THR A 24 -0.50 13.80 4.46
CA THR A 24 0.63 14.58 4.94
C THR A 24 1.36 15.16 3.73
N LYS A 25 1.40 16.50 3.63
CA LYS A 25 1.99 17.19 2.47
C LYS A 25 3.49 17.49 2.61
N SER A 26 3.97 17.58 3.85
CA SER A 26 5.33 17.97 4.19
C SER A 26 5.87 17.14 5.36
N GLY A 27 5.69 15.82 5.27
CA GLY A 27 6.05 14.87 6.32
C GLY A 27 7.56 14.64 6.40
N ARG A 28 8.02 14.08 7.53
CA ARG A 28 9.41 13.64 7.72
C ARG A 28 9.47 12.22 8.29
N ASN A 29 10.17 11.30 7.64
CA ASN A 29 10.32 9.92 8.09
C ASN A 29 11.21 9.88 9.34
N GLY A 30 10.60 9.72 10.52
CA GLY A 30 11.32 9.79 11.80
C GLY A 30 12.03 11.15 12.03
N GLY A 31 11.57 12.22 11.37
CA GLY A 31 12.22 13.54 11.39
C GLY A 31 13.27 13.79 10.29
N GLY A 32 13.68 12.76 9.56
CA GLY A 32 14.69 12.83 8.49
C GLY A 32 14.11 13.17 7.11
N ASP A 33 14.02 12.16 6.24
CA ASP A 33 13.69 12.34 4.83
C ASP A 33 12.27 12.90 4.64
N PRO A 34 12.07 13.86 3.71
CA PRO A 34 10.76 14.37 3.41
C PRO A 34 9.89 13.31 2.72
N TYR A 35 8.61 13.28 3.06
CA TYR A 35 7.64 12.45 2.35
C TYR A 35 6.30 13.17 2.15
N PHE A 36 5.58 12.69 1.15
CA PHE A 36 4.20 13.05 0.87
C PHE A 36 3.36 11.78 0.87
N THR A 37 2.15 11.86 1.42
CA THR A 37 1.14 10.81 1.27
C THR A 37 -0.26 11.44 1.24
N ASP A 38 -1.16 10.88 0.44
CA ASP A 38 -2.59 11.19 0.49
C ASP A 38 -3.33 10.34 1.54
N GLY A 39 -2.58 9.50 2.28
CA GLY A 39 -3.08 8.65 3.34
C GLY A 39 -3.82 7.41 2.85
N LYS A 40 -3.92 7.18 1.54
CA LYS A 40 -4.59 5.99 0.98
C LYS A 40 -3.64 4.81 0.96
N ALA A 41 -4.20 3.61 1.05
CA ALA A 41 -3.44 2.39 0.83
C ALA A 41 -4.26 1.35 0.08
N VAL A 42 -3.58 0.51 -0.70
CA VAL A 42 -4.15 -0.72 -1.24
C VAL A 42 -3.48 -1.88 -0.52
N VAL A 43 -4.27 -2.72 0.12
CA VAL A 43 -3.80 -3.91 0.83
C VAL A 43 -4.09 -5.12 -0.04
N GLY A 44 -3.08 -5.95 -0.26
CA GLY A 44 -3.22 -7.26 -0.89
C GLY A 44 -2.87 -8.36 0.10
N VAL A 45 -3.73 -9.36 0.26
CA VAL A 45 -3.43 -10.54 1.07
C VAL A 45 -2.82 -11.60 0.15
N LEU A 46 -1.61 -12.06 0.47
CA LEU A 46 -0.92 -13.08 -0.30
C LEU A 46 -1.52 -14.47 -0.03
N ARG A 47 -1.54 -15.29 -1.06
CA ARG A 47 -1.77 -16.73 -0.94
C ARG A 47 -0.63 -17.35 -0.12
N GLN A 48 -0.97 -18.11 0.90
CA GLN A 48 -0.01 -18.97 1.57
C GLN A 48 0.34 -20.14 0.64
N LEU A 49 1.62 -20.33 0.35
CA LEU A 49 2.10 -21.51 -0.36
C LEU A 49 2.12 -22.71 0.60
N PRO A 50 1.89 -23.95 0.10
CA PRO A 50 1.97 -25.17 0.90
C PRO A 50 3.29 -25.33 1.64
#